data_AF-A0A1A9BX53-F1
#
_entry.id   AF-A0A1A9BX53-F1
#
_cell.length_a   1.000
_cell.length_b   1.000
_cell.length_c   1.000
_cell.angle_alpha   90.00
_cell.angle_beta   90.00
_cell.angle_gamma   90.00
#
_symmetry.space_group_name_H-M   'P 1'
#
loop_
_entity.id
_entity.type
_entity.pdbx_description
1 polymer ?
#
loop_
_entity_poly.entity_id
_entity_poly.type
_entity_poly.pdbx_seq_one_letter_code
_entity_poly.pdbx_strand_id
1 'polypeptide(L)'
;MTIERVSVIGGTQPVEAKEVGLPDLGLRERADLQKWIINDPSLVEPGLLILTEEYDKWATSAGDRLRDRLDLLALDTEGHLVVIELKRDGAPDDAHLQAITYAAMVSRFTEDDLARIHCEFLRRSGRECDAQEALRALREHCGDDLDVALLKQPRLVLVARSFPRQVTSTTVWLSEMGLDIKLVQFRLWDTGAGHVMTTSVLYPVPGMEEFTVVPARTEKAETTQRAANSVRNRKAVLRILDNGAVKPGQTLRFRSFPESLAWNNDDMDQWVAEDPARGRATWTGHRLRPLRWEYDDADYAPTSLVKTMVEQLTGSRPNTVYGTRYWVDTAGRDLAELAELPAGTESAVAG
;
A
#
# COMPACT_ATOMS: atom_id res chain seq x y z
N MET A 1 22.67 -17.46 -8.87
CA MET A 1 23.04 -16.30 -8.03
C MET A 1 23.30 -15.16 -8.98
N THR A 2 22.51 -14.10 -8.92
CA THR A 2 22.84 -12.86 -9.62
C THR A 2 24.06 -12.27 -8.91
N ILE A 3 25.16 -12.13 -9.65
CA ILE A 3 26.38 -11.48 -9.15
C ILE A 3 26.14 -9.99 -9.39
N GLU A 4 25.67 -9.30 -8.36
CA GLU A 4 25.60 -7.84 -8.37
C GLU A 4 27.03 -7.30 -8.21
N ARG A 5 27.43 -6.35 -9.05
CA ARG A 5 28.73 -5.67 -8.95
C ARG A 5 28.47 -4.21 -8.57
N VAL A 6 28.89 -3.83 -7.38
CA VAL A 6 28.79 -2.45 -6.89
C VAL A 6 30.15 -1.77 -7.01
N SER A 7 30.18 -0.54 -7.53
CA SER A 7 31.42 0.21 -7.72
C SER A 7 31.22 1.67 -7.33
N VAL A 8 32.23 2.22 -6.65
CA VAL A 8 32.33 3.63 -6.27
C VAL A 8 32.93 4.41 -7.44
N ILE A 9 32.22 5.44 -7.90
CA ILE A 9 32.63 6.30 -9.01
C ILE A 9 32.94 7.70 -8.45
N GLY A 10 34.05 8.33 -8.89
CA GLY A 10 34.48 9.64 -8.39
C GLY A 10 35.95 10.01 -8.66
N GLY A 11 36.77 9.05 -9.08
CA GLY A 11 38.13 9.26 -9.60
C GLY A 11 38.27 8.83 -11.06
N THR A 12 39.51 8.70 -11.56
CA THR A 12 39.78 8.28 -12.96
C THR A 12 39.42 6.81 -13.25
N GLN A 13 39.22 5.97 -12.23
CA GLN A 13 38.79 4.58 -12.37
C GLN A 13 37.74 4.19 -11.31
N PRO A 14 36.75 3.34 -11.65
CA PRO A 14 35.83 2.73 -10.69
C PRO A 14 36.55 1.88 -9.65
N VAL A 15 36.19 2.01 -8.37
CA VAL A 15 36.67 1.14 -7.29
C VAL A 15 35.56 0.17 -6.91
N GLU A 16 35.87 -1.12 -6.81
CA GLU A 16 34.90 -2.13 -6.41
C GLU A 16 34.56 -2.01 -4.92
N ALA A 17 33.25 -2.01 -4.60
CA ALA A 17 32.79 -2.09 -3.23
C ALA A 17 32.76 -3.56 -2.79
N LYS A 18 33.19 -3.84 -1.55
CA LYS A 18 33.25 -5.21 -1.02
C LYS A 18 31.94 -5.55 -0.31
N GLU A 19 31.32 -6.68 -0.66
CA GLU A 19 30.15 -7.15 0.08
C GLU A 19 30.54 -7.52 1.52
N VAL A 20 29.77 -7.05 2.50
CA VAL A 20 29.96 -7.29 3.95
C VAL A 20 28.64 -7.69 4.62
N GLY A 21 28.72 -8.37 5.76
CA GLY A 21 27.61 -8.71 6.64
C GLY A 21 27.26 -7.61 7.64
N LEU A 22 26.04 -7.65 8.21
CA LEU A 22 25.72 -6.84 9.40
C LEU A 22 26.70 -7.14 10.56
N PRO A 23 27.05 -8.41 10.87
CA PRO A 23 28.00 -8.71 11.93
C PRO A 23 29.41 -8.15 11.70
N ASP A 24 29.85 -8.09 10.44
CA ASP A 24 31.18 -7.54 10.08
C ASP A 24 31.29 -6.05 10.42
N LEU A 25 30.15 -5.36 10.46
CA LEU A 25 30.03 -3.94 10.79
C LEU A 25 29.65 -3.71 12.27
N GLY A 26 29.53 -4.77 13.08
CA GLY A 26 29.05 -4.69 14.46
C GLY A 26 27.56 -4.37 14.59
N LEU A 27 26.81 -4.47 13.49
CA LEU A 27 25.38 -4.12 13.42
C LEU A 27 24.50 -5.35 13.71
N ARG A 28 23.29 -5.08 14.18
CA ARG A 28 22.30 -6.08 14.58
C ARG A 28 20.98 -5.84 13.87
N GLU A 29 20.23 -6.92 13.69
CA GLU A 29 18.90 -6.90 13.05
C GLU A 29 17.96 -5.89 13.73
N ARG A 30 17.74 -6.01 15.04
CA ARG A 30 16.81 -5.15 15.77
C ARG A 30 17.31 -3.74 16.05
N ALA A 31 18.60 -3.62 16.36
CA ALA A 31 19.17 -2.34 16.75
C ALA A 31 19.40 -1.42 15.55
N ASP A 32 19.62 -2.00 14.36
CA ASP A 32 20.05 -1.27 13.17
C ASP A 32 19.10 -1.48 12.00
N LEU A 33 19.05 -2.70 11.41
CA LEU A 33 18.26 -2.96 10.19
C LEU A 33 16.77 -2.60 10.37
N GLN A 34 16.16 -3.08 11.45
CA GLN A 34 14.77 -2.78 11.79
C GLN A 34 14.56 -1.28 11.99
N LYS A 35 15.49 -0.57 12.63
CA LYS A 35 15.40 0.88 12.83
C LYS A 35 15.52 1.64 11.53
N TRP A 36 16.36 1.20 10.59
CA TRP A 36 16.44 1.78 9.26
C TRP A 36 15.12 1.61 8.51
N ILE A 37 14.52 0.42 8.53
CA ILE A 37 13.22 0.15 7.90
C ILE A 37 12.09 0.94 8.57
N ILE A 38 12.12 1.12 9.89
CA ILE A 38 11.14 1.95 10.58
C ILE A 38 11.24 3.42 10.13
N ASN A 39 12.46 3.93 10.01
CA ASN A 39 12.71 5.32 9.60
C ASN A 39 12.41 5.55 8.12
N ASP A 40 12.68 4.56 7.27
CA ASP A 40 12.39 4.59 5.84
C ASP A 40 11.83 3.23 5.36
N PRO A 41 10.50 3.04 5.45
CA PRO A 41 9.87 1.81 4.99
C PRO A 41 10.04 1.54 3.50
N SER A 42 10.39 2.57 2.71
CA SER A 42 10.60 2.42 1.25
C SER A 42 11.81 1.55 0.91
N LEU A 43 12.71 1.31 1.88
CA LEU A 43 13.76 0.31 1.79
C LEU A 43 13.21 -1.10 1.52
N VAL A 44 11.98 -1.39 1.96
CA VAL A 44 11.31 -2.67 1.76
C VAL A 44 10.19 -2.53 0.72
N GLU A 45 9.31 -1.55 0.92
CA GLU A 45 8.20 -1.26 0.02
C GLU A 45 7.70 0.19 0.22
N PRO A 46 7.51 0.96 -0.86
CA PRO A 46 7.01 2.32 -0.75
C PRO A 46 5.55 2.35 -0.29
N GLY A 47 5.21 3.35 0.54
CA GLY A 47 3.82 3.58 0.96
C GLY A 47 3.37 2.71 2.13
N LEU A 48 4.29 2.15 2.92
CA LEU A 48 3.98 1.50 4.18
C LEU A 48 3.96 2.51 5.34
N LEU A 49 2.98 2.35 6.24
CA LEU A 49 2.94 3.00 7.55
C LEU A 49 3.24 1.96 8.64
N ILE A 50 4.33 2.14 9.39
CA ILE A 50 4.68 1.24 10.49
C ILE A 50 3.71 1.44 11.66
N LEU A 51 3.04 0.35 12.06
CA LEU A 51 2.10 0.33 13.17
C LEU A 51 2.79 0.02 14.48
N THR A 52 3.71 -0.94 14.49
CA THR A 52 4.49 -1.30 15.68
C THR A 52 5.73 -2.11 15.30
N GLU A 53 6.64 -2.20 16.24
CA GLU A 53 7.73 -3.16 16.25
C GLU A 53 7.64 -4.12 17.44
N GLU A 54 8.24 -5.31 17.31
CA GLU A 54 8.45 -6.29 18.39
C GLU A 54 7.17 -6.62 19.17
N TYR A 55 6.04 -6.80 18.46
CA TYR A 55 4.75 -7.02 19.10
C TYR A 55 4.65 -8.43 19.70
N ASP A 56 4.48 -8.50 21.02
CA ASP A 56 4.50 -9.74 21.83
C ASP A 56 3.25 -9.90 22.74
N LYS A 57 2.25 -9.01 22.60
CA LYS A 57 1.06 -9.00 23.47
C LYS A 57 -0.01 -9.99 22.99
N TRP A 58 0.43 -11.22 22.73
CA TRP A 58 -0.43 -12.29 22.27
C TRP A 58 -0.96 -13.10 23.45
N ALA A 59 -2.24 -13.44 23.41
CA ALA A 59 -2.88 -14.28 24.39
C ALA A 59 -3.88 -15.25 23.75
N THR A 60 -4.06 -16.42 24.36
CA THR A 60 -5.14 -17.36 24.02
C THR A 60 -6.49 -16.79 24.47
N SER A 61 -7.59 -17.40 24.04
CA SER A 61 -8.94 -17.07 24.54
C SER A 61 -9.10 -17.30 26.05
N ALA A 62 -8.25 -18.14 26.65
CA ALA A 62 -8.19 -18.36 28.10
C ALA A 62 -7.32 -17.32 28.84
N GLY A 63 -6.64 -16.43 28.11
CA GLY A 63 -5.78 -15.40 28.67
C GLY A 63 -4.30 -15.80 28.82
N ASP A 64 -3.90 -16.99 28.39
CA ASP A 64 -2.51 -17.45 28.48
C ASP A 64 -1.64 -16.69 27.49
N ARG A 65 -0.53 -16.12 27.95
CA ARG A 65 0.41 -15.39 27.10
C ARG A 65 1.19 -16.33 26.18
N LEU A 66 1.27 -15.96 24.90
CA LEU A 66 2.16 -16.62 23.94
C LEU A 66 3.53 -15.92 23.94
N ARG A 67 4.59 -16.67 23.64
CA ARG A 67 5.98 -16.15 23.61
C ARG A 67 6.39 -15.57 22.25
N ASP A 68 5.48 -15.65 21.29
CA ASP A 68 5.64 -15.13 19.95
C ASP A 68 5.92 -13.63 19.92
N ARG A 69 6.74 -13.21 18.97
CA ARG A 69 7.09 -11.80 18.80
C ARG A 69 7.24 -11.48 17.32
N LEU A 70 6.36 -10.62 16.83
CA LEU A 70 6.39 -10.12 15.47
C LEU A 70 7.41 -8.98 15.37
N ASP A 71 8.34 -9.05 14.41
CA ASP A 71 9.36 -8.02 14.20
C ASP A 71 8.73 -6.67 13.85
N LEU A 72 7.96 -6.59 12.76
CA LEU A 72 7.31 -5.37 12.30
C LEU A 72 5.90 -5.64 11.78
N LEU A 73 4.96 -4.78 12.17
CA LEU A 73 3.64 -4.69 11.57
C LEU A 73 3.48 -3.33 10.90
N ALA A 74 3.06 -3.34 9.64
CA ALA A 74 2.74 -2.14 8.90
C ALA A 74 1.31 -2.20 8.33
N LEU A 75 0.85 -1.06 7.82
CA LEU A 75 -0.36 -0.90 7.03
C LEU A 75 0.09 -0.39 5.67
N ASP A 76 -0.39 -1.02 4.60
CA ASP A 76 -0.20 -0.44 3.27
C ASP A 76 -1.29 0.61 2.99
N THR A 77 -1.06 1.38 1.94
CA THR A 77 -2.00 2.40 1.53
C THR A 77 -3.34 1.92 1.00
N GLU A 78 -3.54 0.60 0.83
CA GLU A 78 -4.82 0.02 0.42
C GLU A 78 -5.62 -0.46 1.63
N GLY A 79 -5.00 -0.57 2.79
CA GLY A 79 -5.62 -1.06 4.02
C GLY A 79 -5.33 -2.53 4.32
N HIS A 80 -4.36 -3.16 3.66
CA HIS A 80 -3.87 -4.47 4.11
C HIS A 80 -2.87 -4.30 5.24
N LEU A 81 -2.98 -5.16 6.25
CA LEU A 81 -1.91 -5.34 7.22
C LEU A 81 -0.72 -6.00 6.52
N VAL A 82 0.50 -5.54 6.81
CA VAL A 82 1.72 -6.07 6.24
C VAL A 82 2.60 -6.58 7.37
N VAL A 83 2.78 -7.90 7.40
CA VAL A 83 3.69 -8.60 8.32
C VAL A 83 5.07 -8.57 7.70
N ILE A 84 6.02 -7.91 8.36
CA ILE A 84 7.40 -7.83 7.89
C ILE A 84 8.28 -8.63 8.86
N GLU A 85 8.84 -9.73 8.37
CA GLU A 85 9.75 -10.60 9.11
C GLU A 85 11.18 -10.34 8.64
N LEU A 86 12.08 -10.03 9.58
CA LEU A 86 13.46 -9.66 9.29
C LEU A 86 14.41 -10.80 9.67
N LYS A 87 15.41 -11.05 8.83
CA LYS A 87 16.50 -11.98 9.13
C LYS A 87 17.84 -11.30 8.84
N ARG A 88 18.70 -11.25 9.84
CA ARG A 88 20.04 -10.64 9.80
C ARG A 88 20.91 -11.20 8.67
N ASP A 89 20.83 -12.51 8.45
CA ASP A 89 21.66 -13.27 7.53
C ASP A 89 20.78 -13.95 6.46
N GLY A 90 21.11 -15.17 6.06
CA GLY A 90 20.19 -15.98 5.27
C GLY A 90 18.95 -16.35 6.09
N ALA A 91 17.78 -16.33 5.44
CA ALA A 91 16.56 -16.80 6.07
C ALA A 91 16.68 -18.29 6.44
N PRO A 92 16.24 -18.70 7.64
CA PRO A 92 16.14 -20.12 7.97
C PRO A 92 15.10 -20.81 7.08
N ASP A 93 15.19 -22.14 6.98
CA ASP A 93 14.35 -22.94 6.09
C ASP A 93 12.84 -22.81 6.38
N ASP A 94 12.48 -22.43 7.61
CA ASP A 94 11.12 -22.29 8.12
C ASP A 94 10.66 -20.83 8.28
N ALA A 95 11.41 -19.84 7.80
CA ALA A 95 11.06 -18.41 7.97
C ALA A 95 9.64 -18.07 7.48
N HIS A 96 9.18 -18.77 6.44
CA HIS A 96 7.84 -18.64 5.89
C HIS A 96 6.73 -19.08 6.88
N LEU A 97 6.98 -20.09 7.73
CA LEU A 97 6.01 -20.56 8.73
C LEU A 97 5.77 -19.52 9.82
N GLN A 98 6.82 -18.81 10.23
CA GLN A 98 6.73 -17.73 11.20
C GLN A 98 5.89 -16.57 10.63
N ALA A 99 6.18 -16.14 9.41
CA ALA A 99 5.42 -15.10 8.72
C ALA A 99 3.92 -15.46 8.60
N ILE A 100 3.60 -16.69 8.20
CA ILE A 100 2.21 -17.19 8.10
C ILE A 100 1.54 -17.20 9.48
N THR A 101 2.24 -17.66 10.52
CA THR A 101 1.72 -17.64 11.90
C THR A 101 1.33 -16.23 12.31
N TYR A 102 2.20 -15.25 12.07
CA TYR A 102 1.90 -13.85 12.39
C TYR A 102 0.79 -13.27 11.54
N ALA A 103 0.71 -13.56 10.24
CA ALA A 103 -0.43 -13.16 9.41
C ALA A 103 -1.75 -13.69 9.99
N ALA A 104 -1.79 -14.97 10.38
CA ALA A 104 -2.98 -15.55 10.99
C ALA A 104 -3.38 -14.82 12.29
N MET A 105 -2.40 -14.44 13.11
CA MET A 105 -2.64 -13.73 14.37
C MET A 105 -3.11 -12.28 14.14
N VAL A 106 -2.43 -11.50 13.30
CA VAL A 106 -2.77 -10.09 13.03
C VAL A 106 -4.09 -9.94 12.26
N SER A 107 -4.50 -10.96 11.49
CA SER A 107 -5.81 -10.97 10.79
C SER A 107 -7.02 -10.87 11.72
N ARG A 108 -6.80 -11.01 13.04
CA ARG A 108 -7.82 -10.88 14.08
C ARG A 108 -7.90 -9.49 14.70
N PHE A 109 -6.97 -8.59 14.36
CA PHE A 109 -7.01 -7.22 14.87
C PHE A 109 -8.20 -6.45 14.31
N THR A 110 -8.80 -5.68 15.20
CA THR A 110 -9.83 -4.69 14.87
C THR A 110 -9.19 -3.32 14.62
N GLU A 111 -9.95 -2.37 14.07
CA GLU A 111 -9.49 -0.97 13.94
C GLU A 111 -9.04 -0.39 15.29
N ASP A 112 -9.79 -0.67 16.37
CA ASP A 112 -9.47 -0.21 17.71
C ASP A 112 -8.16 -0.83 18.23
N ASP A 113 -7.89 -2.10 17.92
CA ASP A 113 -6.62 -2.73 18.25
C ASP A 113 -5.47 -2.03 17.52
N LEU A 114 -5.62 -1.80 16.21
CA LEU A 114 -4.58 -1.16 15.40
C LEU A 114 -4.31 0.28 15.86
N ALA A 115 -5.37 1.04 16.17
CA ALA A 115 -5.25 2.39 16.70
C ALA A 115 -4.51 2.41 18.05
N ARG A 116 -4.85 1.48 18.96
CA ARG A 116 -4.16 1.34 20.25
C ARG A 116 -2.69 0.93 20.08
N ILE A 117 -2.42 -0.03 19.20
CA ILE A 117 -1.06 -0.52 18.89
C ILE A 117 -0.22 0.62 18.33
N HIS A 118 -0.74 1.35 17.35
CA HIS A 118 -0.04 2.46 16.72
C HIS A 118 0.19 3.63 17.69
N CYS A 119 -0.82 3.98 18.49
CA CYS A 119 -0.68 4.99 19.53
C CYS A 119 0.44 4.64 20.52
N GLU A 120 0.54 3.38 20.95
CA GLU A 120 1.62 2.93 21.83
C GLU A 120 2.99 3.04 21.15
N PHE A 121 3.09 2.67 19.88
CA PHE A 121 4.31 2.81 19.09
C PHE A 121 4.75 4.28 18.99
N LEU A 122 3.82 5.20 18.67
CA LEU A 122 4.10 6.64 18.60
C LEU A 122 4.54 7.21 19.95
N ARG A 123 3.92 6.79 21.06
CA ARG A 123 4.31 7.22 22.41
C ARG A 123 5.73 6.77 22.78
N ARG A 124 6.15 5.57 22.36
CA ARG A 124 7.54 5.11 22.55
C ARG A 124 8.56 5.97 21.79
N SER A 125 8.13 6.60 20.69
CA SER A 125 8.95 7.56 19.93
C SER A 125 8.92 9.00 20.49
N GLY A 126 8.24 9.22 21.61
CA GLY A 126 8.13 10.54 22.26
C GLY A 126 7.03 11.43 21.71
N ARG A 127 6.14 10.92 20.86
CA ARG A 127 4.97 11.65 20.36
C ARG A 127 3.80 11.48 21.30
N GLU A 128 3.13 12.59 21.65
CA GLU A 128 1.80 12.51 22.24
C GLU A 128 0.80 12.06 21.16
N CYS A 129 -0.08 11.15 21.54
CA CYS A 129 -1.07 10.57 20.65
C CYS A 129 -2.19 9.98 21.52
N ASP A 130 -3.44 10.14 21.09
CA ASP A 130 -4.55 9.32 21.58
C ASP A 130 -4.99 8.27 20.54
N ALA A 131 -5.93 7.40 20.91
CA ALA A 131 -6.40 6.33 20.03
C ALA A 131 -7.23 6.86 18.85
N GLN A 132 -7.95 7.98 19.02
CA GLN A 132 -8.77 8.57 17.95
C GLN A 132 -7.89 9.25 16.89
N GLU A 133 -6.83 9.94 17.32
CA GLU A 133 -5.81 10.50 16.44
C GLU A 133 -5.08 9.40 15.67
N ALA A 134 -4.69 8.32 16.36
CA ALA A 134 -4.06 7.16 15.70
C ALA A 134 -4.99 6.56 14.64
N LEU A 135 -6.25 6.27 14.99
CA LEU A 135 -7.23 5.72 14.04
C LEU A 135 -7.42 6.64 12.82
N ARG A 136 -7.49 7.96 13.05
CA ARG A 136 -7.58 8.94 11.96
C ARG A 136 -6.37 8.84 11.05
N ALA A 137 -5.15 8.79 11.59
CA ALA A 137 -3.94 8.63 10.79
C ALA A 137 -3.93 7.32 9.97
N LEU A 138 -4.43 6.22 10.53
CA LEU A 138 -4.58 4.95 9.79
C LEU A 138 -5.53 5.07 8.61
N ARG A 139 -6.73 5.62 8.85
CA ARG A 139 -7.71 5.89 7.78
C ARG A 139 -7.15 6.85 6.76
N GLU A 140 -6.45 7.89 7.21
CA GLU A 140 -5.91 8.90 6.33
C GLU A 140 -4.88 8.31 5.36
N HIS A 141 -4.05 7.39 5.86
CA HIS A 141 -3.07 6.64 5.08
C HIS A 141 -3.71 5.78 3.98
N CYS A 142 -4.92 5.25 4.23
CA CYS A 142 -5.67 4.38 3.32
C CYS A 142 -6.72 5.12 2.46
N GLY A 143 -6.76 6.45 2.48
CA GLY A 143 -7.72 7.24 1.69
C GLY A 143 -9.07 7.44 2.38
N ASP A 144 -9.07 7.71 3.69
CA ASP A 144 -10.20 8.12 4.55
C ASP A 144 -11.11 7.00 5.09
N ASP A 145 -10.80 5.74 4.81
CA ASP A 145 -11.53 4.60 5.36
C ASP A 145 -10.64 3.35 5.48
N LEU A 146 -11.03 2.41 6.34
CA LEU A 146 -10.38 1.10 6.47
C LEU A 146 -11.39 0.02 6.10
N ASP A 147 -11.12 -0.75 5.05
CA ASP A 147 -11.94 -1.92 4.73
C ASP A 147 -11.54 -3.08 5.66
N VAL A 148 -12.43 -3.40 6.61
CA VAL A 148 -12.27 -4.52 7.55
C VAL A 148 -12.03 -5.85 6.83
N ALA A 149 -12.48 -6.02 5.59
CA ALA A 149 -12.18 -7.22 4.80
C ALA A 149 -10.69 -7.29 4.39
N LEU A 150 -10.06 -6.16 4.11
CA LEU A 150 -8.63 -6.09 3.75
C LEU A 150 -7.73 -6.26 4.98
N LEU A 151 -8.14 -5.74 6.14
CA LEU A 151 -7.45 -5.99 7.42
C LEU A 151 -7.35 -7.49 7.74
N LYS A 152 -8.33 -8.28 7.31
CA LYS A 152 -8.37 -9.75 7.48
C LYS A 152 -7.54 -10.50 6.43
N GLN A 153 -6.89 -9.81 5.49
CA GLN A 153 -6.05 -10.40 4.45
C GLN A 153 -4.62 -9.84 4.52
N PRO A 154 -3.83 -10.18 5.56
CA PRO A 154 -2.49 -9.63 5.69
C PRO A 154 -1.56 -10.09 4.56
N ARG A 155 -0.72 -9.17 4.11
CA ARG A 155 0.38 -9.39 3.19
C ARG A 155 1.63 -9.79 3.97
N LEU A 156 2.49 -10.60 3.36
CA LEU A 156 3.73 -11.09 3.95
C LEU A 156 4.92 -10.45 3.25
N VAL A 157 5.87 -9.94 4.01
CA VAL A 157 7.16 -9.48 3.48
C VAL A 157 8.27 -10.11 4.30
N LEU A 158 9.09 -10.94 3.68
CA LEU A 158 10.28 -11.49 4.31
C LEU A 158 11.51 -10.72 3.80
N VAL A 159 12.34 -10.26 4.72
CA VAL A 159 13.56 -9.49 4.42
C VAL A 159 14.77 -10.25 4.92
N ALA A 160 15.68 -10.65 4.02
CA ALA A 160 16.88 -11.42 4.38
C ALA A 160 18.03 -11.17 3.41
N ARG A 161 19.24 -11.64 3.73
CA ARG A 161 20.37 -11.60 2.78
C ARG A 161 20.27 -12.65 1.68
N SER A 162 19.59 -13.75 1.96
CA SER A 162 19.37 -14.85 1.02
C SER A 162 18.19 -15.71 1.48
N PHE A 163 17.60 -16.46 0.55
CA PHE A 163 16.49 -17.36 0.83
C PHE A 163 16.82 -18.77 0.35
N PRO A 164 16.63 -19.81 1.17
CA PRO A 164 16.80 -21.19 0.75
C PRO A 164 15.69 -21.59 -0.24
N ARG A 165 15.95 -22.61 -1.05
CA ARG A 165 15.02 -23.09 -2.09
C ARG A 165 13.65 -23.48 -1.52
N GLN A 166 13.63 -23.99 -0.29
CA GLN A 166 12.40 -24.34 0.41
C GLN A 166 11.52 -23.11 0.63
N VAL A 167 12.08 -22.02 1.18
CA VAL A 167 11.35 -20.75 1.38
C VAL A 167 10.87 -20.19 0.05
N THR A 168 11.71 -20.16 -0.98
CA THR A 168 11.31 -19.63 -2.29
C THR A 168 10.22 -20.49 -2.95
N SER A 169 10.31 -21.82 -2.87
CA SER A 169 9.31 -22.73 -3.45
C SER A 169 7.96 -22.61 -2.74
N THR A 170 7.97 -22.54 -1.41
CA THR A 170 6.74 -22.34 -0.63
C THR A 170 6.13 -20.96 -0.93
N THR A 171 6.96 -19.94 -1.07
CA THR A 171 6.51 -18.58 -1.41
C THR A 171 5.78 -18.52 -2.75
N VAL A 172 6.34 -19.16 -3.79
CA VAL A 172 5.67 -19.26 -5.10
C VAL A 172 4.31 -19.94 -4.96
N TRP A 173 4.26 -21.10 -4.30
CA TRP A 173 3.01 -21.84 -4.11
C TRP A 173 1.95 -21.06 -3.32
N LEU A 174 2.34 -20.36 -2.25
CA LEU A 174 1.43 -19.52 -1.46
C LEU A 174 0.84 -18.39 -2.30
N SER A 175 1.66 -17.78 -3.17
CA SER A 175 1.20 -16.75 -4.08
C SER A 175 0.23 -17.28 -5.14
N GLU A 176 0.46 -18.47 -5.68
CA GLU A 176 -0.50 -19.18 -6.56
C GLU A 176 -1.84 -19.46 -5.85
N MET A 177 -1.82 -19.64 -4.53
CA MET A 177 -3.03 -19.81 -3.71
C MET A 177 -3.71 -18.47 -3.33
N GLY A 178 -3.16 -17.34 -3.79
CA GLY A 178 -3.71 -16.00 -3.60
C GLY A 178 -3.23 -15.30 -2.33
N LEU A 179 -2.17 -15.77 -1.67
CA LEU A 179 -1.52 -15.01 -0.61
C LEU A 179 -0.54 -14.00 -1.21
N ASP A 180 -0.61 -12.75 -0.79
CA ASP A 180 0.41 -11.76 -1.15
C ASP A 180 1.64 -11.96 -0.26
N ILE A 181 2.71 -12.45 -0.88
CA ILE A 181 3.98 -12.70 -0.22
C ILE A 181 5.12 -12.16 -1.08
N LYS A 182 5.96 -11.34 -0.44
CA LYS A 182 7.12 -10.70 -1.03
C LYS A 182 8.40 -11.17 -0.35
N LEU A 183 9.43 -11.47 -1.15
CA LEU A 183 10.79 -11.71 -0.68
C LEU A 183 11.65 -10.52 -1.06
N VAL A 184 12.15 -9.80 -0.07
CA VAL A 184 13.09 -8.68 -0.25
C VAL A 184 14.47 -9.15 0.17
N GLN A 185 15.41 -9.09 -0.76
CA GLN A 185 16.80 -9.38 -0.50
C GLN A 185 17.57 -8.08 -0.25
N PHE A 186 18.27 -7.99 0.87
CA PHE A 186 19.20 -6.88 1.12
C PHE A 186 20.66 -7.32 1.06
N ARG A 187 21.54 -6.39 0.66
CA ARG A 187 22.99 -6.56 0.69
C ARG A 187 23.66 -5.30 1.22
N LEU A 188 24.82 -5.47 1.83
CA LEU A 188 25.64 -4.38 2.36
C LEU A 188 27.00 -4.39 1.69
N TRP A 189 27.50 -3.20 1.38
CA TRP A 189 28.74 -2.97 0.66
C TRP A 189 29.60 -1.96 1.41
N ASP A 190 30.85 -2.31 1.65
CA ASP A 190 31.87 -1.39 2.14
C ASP A 190 32.53 -0.69 0.95
N THR A 191 32.50 0.64 0.96
CA THR A 191 33.05 1.51 -0.08
C THR A 191 34.39 2.13 0.32
N GLY A 192 34.90 1.86 1.53
CA GLY A 192 36.06 2.50 2.14
C GLY A 192 35.81 3.91 2.70
N ALA A 193 34.84 4.65 2.13
CA ALA A 193 34.38 5.94 2.65
C ALA A 193 33.12 5.84 3.51
N GLY A 194 32.45 4.69 3.48
CA GLY A 194 31.19 4.42 4.17
C GLY A 194 30.57 3.13 3.69
N HIS A 195 29.29 2.94 4.03
CA HIS A 195 28.55 1.72 3.71
C HIS A 195 27.35 2.04 2.81
N VAL A 196 27.04 1.14 1.89
CA VAL A 196 25.86 1.20 1.03
C VAL A 196 25.02 -0.03 1.27
N MET A 197 23.71 0.16 1.44
CA MET A 197 22.75 -0.94 1.45
C MET A 197 21.96 -0.94 0.15
N THR A 198 21.84 -2.11 -0.49
CA THR A 198 20.92 -2.33 -1.59
C THR A 198 19.79 -3.22 -1.13
N THR A 199 18.57 -2.95 -1.60
CA THR A 199 17.41 -3.81 -1.43
C THR A 199 16.83 -4.14 -2.80
N SER A 200 16.42 -5.39 -2.98
CA SER A 200 15.90 -5.90 -4.25
C SER A 200 14.76 -6.87 -3.98
N VAL A 201 13.72 -6.81 -4.82
CA VAL A 201 12.61 -7.76 -4.72
C VAL A 201 13.01 -9.04 -5.46
N LEU A 202 13.20 -10.12 -4.70
CA LEU A 202 13.49 -11.44 -5.26
C LEU A 202 12.20 -12.12 -5.74
N TYR A 203 11.09 -11.92 -5.04
CA TYR A 203 9.77 -12.41 -5.42
C TYR A 203 8.66 -11.43 -4.99
N PRO A 204 7.63 -11.18 -5.81
CA PRO A 204 7.54 -11.58 -7.22
C PRO A 204 8.66 -10.93 -8.04
N VAL A 205 9.16 -11.62 -9.08
CA VAL A 205 10.21 -11.06 -9.93
C VAL A 205 9.64 -9.82 -10.65
N PRO A 206 10.17 -8.60 -10.39
CA PRO A 206 9.63 -7.39 -11.00
C PRO A 206 9.60 -7.49 -12.53
N GLY A 207 8.49 -7.09 -13.15
CA GLY A 207 8.30 -7.11 -14.60
C GLY A 207 7.82 -8.45 -15.19
N MET A 208 7.73 -9.54 -14.41
CA MET A 208 7.23 -10.83 -14.93
C MET A 208 5.73 -10.82 -15.28
N GLU A 209 4.96 -9.92 -14.64
CA GLU A 209 3.54 -9.68 -14.93
C GLU A 209 3.30 -9.19 -16.38
N GLU A 210 4.27 -8.48 -16.99
CA GLU A 210 4.16 -7.97 -18.36
C GLU A 210 4.36 -9.06 -19.44
N PHE A 211 4.95 -10.20 -19.09
CA PHE A 211 5.27 -11.29 -20.02
C PHE A 211 4.35 -12.51 -19.90
N THR A 212 3.43 -12.52 -18.94
CA THR A 212 2.59 -13.69 -18.65
C THR A 212 1.21 -13.54 -19.28
N VAL A 213 0.92 -14.34 -20.31
CA VAL A 213 -0.44 -14.46 -20.88
C VAL A 213 -1.25 -15.40 -19.98
N VAL A 214 -2.13 -14.82 -19.17
CA VAL A 214 -3.01 -15.58 -18.25
C VAL A 214 -4.35 -15.88 -18.93
N PRO A 215 -4.84 -17.14 -18.93
CA PRO A 215 -6.23 -17.44 -19.31
C PRO A 215 -7.19 -16.76 -18.33
N ALA A 216 -8.27 -16.14 -18.85
CA ALA A 216 -9.32 -15.56 -18.03
C ALA A 216 -9.98 -16.65 -17.16
N ARG A 217 -9.58 -16.73 -15.88
CA ARG A 217 -10.27 -17.53 -14.87
C ARG A 217 -11.00 -16.60 -13.91
N THR A 218 -12.32 -16.65 -14.00
CA THR A 218 -13.26 -16.24 -12.98
C THR A 218 -13.24 -17.30 -11.87
N GLU A 219 -12.82 -16.94 -10.65
CA GLU A 219 -13.41 -17.37 -9.36
C GLU A 219 -12.53 -17.04 -8.14
N LYS A 220 -12.81 -15.88 -7.53
CA LYS A 220 -12.90 -15.55 -6.09
C LYS A 220 -13.15 -14.03 -6.02
N ALA A 221 -14.32 -13.65 -6.50
CA ALA A 221 -14.53 -12.39 -7.22
C ALA A 221 -14.96 -11.18 -6.37
N GLU A 222 -14.83 -11.21 -5.04
CA GLU A 222 -15.27 -10.07 -4.24
C GLU A 222 -14.13 -9.36 -3.51
N THR A 223 -13.27 -10.08 -2.78
CA THR A 223 -12.15 -9.44 -2.04
C THR A 223 -10.91 -9.21 -2.90
N THR A 224 -10.54 -10.17 -3.75
CA THR A 224 -9.47 -9.97 -4.76
C THR A 224 -9.86 -8.89 -5.76
N GLN A 225 -11.15 -8.79 -6.09
CA GLN A 225 -11.67 -7.71 -6.91
C GLN A 225 -11.53 -6.36 -6.18
N ARG A 226 -11.90 -6.26 -4.89
CA ARG A 226 -11.74 -5.01 -4.10
C ARG A 226 -10.29 -4.54 -4.00
N ALA A 227 -9.36 -5.43 -3.63
CA ALA A 227 -7.93 -5.10 -3.58
C ALA A 227 -7.41 -4.71 -4.97
N ALA A 228 -7.64 -5.54 -6.00
CA ALA A 228 -7.23 -5.24 -7.37
C ALA A 228 -7.85 -3.94 -7.92
N ASN A 229 -9.05 -3.57 -7.51
CA ASN A 229 -9.70 -2.33 -7.89
C ASN A 229 -9.13 -1.12 -7.15
N SER A 230 -8.77 -1.27 -5.86
CA SER A 230 -8.07 -0.25 -5.09
C SER A 230 -6.68 0.01 -5.69
N VAL A 231 -5.92 -1.05 -5.96
CA VAL A 231 -4.66 -1.03 -6.73
C VAL A 231 -4.87 -0.29 -8.06
N ARG A 232 -5.92 -0.66 -8.82
CA ARG A 232 -6.19 -0.08 -10.15
C ARG A 232 -6.53 1.40 -10.08
N ASN A 233 -7.31 1.83 -9.09
CA ASN A 233 -7.64 3.24 -8.88
C ASN A 233 -6.42 4.06 -8.47
N ARG A 234 -5.58 3.54 -7.58
CA ARG A 234 -4.32 4.19 -7.19
C ARG A 234 -3.33 4.26 -8.35
N LYS A 235 -3.16 3.16 -9.10
CA LYS A 235 -2.36 3.14 -10.33
C LYS A 235 -2.91 4.14 -11.35
N ALA A 236 -4.22 4.30 -11.46
CA ALA A 236 -4.83 5.29 -12.34
C ALA A 236 -4.44 6.72 -11.94
N VAL A 237 -4.55 7.08 -10.66
CA VAL A 237 -4.12 8.42 -10.17
C VAL A 237 -2.64 8.67 -10.46
N LEU A 238 -1.77 7.71 -10.16
CA LEU A 238 -0.33 7.84 -10.44
C LEU A 238 -0.06 7.96 -11.94
N ARG A 239 -0.71 7.16 -12.78
CA ARG A 239 -0.58 7.24 -14.25
C ARG A 239 -1.06 8.59 -14.78
N ILE A 240 -2.14 9.16 -14.25
CA ILE A 240 -2.62 10.50 -14.64
C ILE A 240 -1.58 11.57 -14.27
N LEU A 241 -0.95 11.44 -13.09
CA LEU A 241 0.13 12.36 -12.69
C LEU A 241 1.34 12.21 -13.61
N ASP A 242 1.72 10.99 -13.96
CA ASP A 242 2.87 10.70 -14.81
C ASP A 242 2.64 11.11 -16.27
N ASN A 243 1.43 10.91 -16.81
CA ASN A 243 1.10 11.24 -18.20
C ASN A 243 0.66 12.71 -18.38
N GLY A 244 0.31 13.41 -17.30
CA GLY A 244 -0.10 14.81 -17.29
C GLY A 244 -1.49 15.07 -17.88
N ALA A 245 -2.35 14.05 -17.98
CA ALA A 245 -3.67 14.15 -18.62
C ALA A 245 -4.64 15.10 -17.89
N VAL A 246 -4.45 15.28 -16.58
CA VAL A 246 -5.24 16.23 -15.76
C VAL A 246 -4.29 17.16 -15.02
N LYS A 247 -4.44 18.47 -15.25
CA LYS A 247 -3.58 19.48 -14.62
C LYS A 247 -4.10 19.87 -13.24
N PRO A 248 -3.24 20.18 -12.26
CA PRO A 248 -3.66 20.80 -11.01
C PRO A 248 -4.51 22.05 -11.26
N GLY A 249 -5.64 22.17 -10.56
CA GLY A 249 -6.63 23.22 -10.76
C GLY A 249 -7.73 22.90 -11.78
N GLN A 250 -7.63 21.79 -12.53
CA GLN A 250 -8.66 21.39 -13.48
C GLN A 250 -9.89 20.85 -12.76
N THR A 251 -11.07 21.37 -13.10
CA THR A 251 -12.35 20.89 -12.57
C THR A 251 -12.78 19.60 -13.29
N LEU A 252 -13.13 18.60 -12.49
CA LEU A 252 -13.77 17.35 -12.88
C LEU A 252 -15.23 17.38 -12.47
N ARG A 253 -16.07 16.71 -13.26
CA ARG A 253 -17.51 16.61 -13.00
C ARG A 253 -17.88 15.19 -12.61
N PHE A 254 -18.79 15.09 -11.65
CA PHE A 254 -19.43 13.83 -11.33
C PHE A 254 -20.36 13.42 -12.47
N ARG A 255 -20.34 12.13 -12.81
CA ARG A 255 -21.26 11.50 -13.76
C ARG A 255 -21.77 10.20 -13.16
N SER A 256 -23.09 10.10 -12.97
CA SER A 256 -23.74 8.83 -12.64
C SER A 256 -23.51 7.82 -13.77
N PHE A 257 -23.13 6.59 -13.40
CA PHE A 257 -22.82 5.53 -14.34
C PHE A 257 -23.86 4.40 -14.24
N PRO A 258 -24.43 3.89 -15.36
CA PRO A 258 -25.58 2.97 -15.34
C PRO A 258 -25.34 1.63 -14.64
N GLU A 259 -24.08 1.20 -14.51
CA GLU A 259 -23.71 -0.10 -13.92
C GLU A 259 -23.61 -0.07 -12.38
N SER A 260 -23.89 1.06 -11.72
CA SER A 260 -23.92 1.11 -10.25
C SER A 260 -25.12 0.37 -9.70
N LEU A 261 -24.92 -0.83 -9.15
CA LEU A 261 -25.96 -1.62 -8.49
C LEU A 261 -26.23 -1.18 -7.04
N ALA A 262 -25.55 -0.14 -6.54
CA ALA A 262 -25.52 0.21 -5.12
C ALA A 262 -26.44 1.38 -4.72
N TRP A 263 -26.92 2.18 -5.66
CA TRP A 263 -27.87 3.28 -5.43
C TRP A 263 -28.70 3.58 -6.68
N ASN A 264 -29.71 4.44 -6.54
CA ASN A 264 -30.50 4.94 -7.66
C ASN A 264 -29.82 6.16 -8.29
N ASN A 265 -29.47 6.05 -9.58
CA ASN A 265 -28.80 7.13 -10.32
C ASN A 265 -29.70 8.36 -10.51
N ASP A 266 -31.01 8.19 -10.63
CA ASP A 266 -31.93 9.33 -10.79
C ASP A 266 -31.94 10.19 -9.50
N ASP A 267 -31.94 9.54 -8.34
CA ASP A 267 -31.88 10.22 -7.04
C ASP A 267 -30.54 10.94 -6.85
N MET A 268 -29.43 10.32 -7.31
CA MET A 268 -28.10 10.93 -7.27
C MET A 268 -28.00 12.15 -8.20
N ASP A 269 -28.50 12.03 -9.43
CA ASP A 269 -28.50 13.12 -10.40
C ASP A 269 -29.37 14.29 -9.92
N GLN A 270 -30.52 14.00 -9.31
CA GLN A 270 -31.37 15.01 -8.69
C GLN A 270 -30.66 15.69 -7.51
N TRP A 271 -30.03 14.91 -6.62
CA TRP A 271 -29.30 15.43 -5.46
C TRP A 271 -28.10 16.31 -5.85
N VAL A 272 -27.40 15.96 -6.93
CA VAL A 272 -26.33 16.79 -7.52
C VAL A 272 -26.91 18.03 -8.22
N ALA A 273 -28.08 17.94 -8.85
CA ALA A 273 -28.72 19.09 -9.49
C ALA A 273 -29.22 20.15 -8.51
N GLU A 274 -29.59 19.75 -7.28
CA GLU A 274 -30.00 20.66 -6.21
C GLU A 274 -28.87 21.59 -5.75
N ASP A 275 -27.63 21.10 -5.74
CA ASP A 275 -26.44 21.90 -5.47
C ASP A 275 -25.28 21.47 -6.39
N PRO A 276 -25.00 22.26 -7.45
CA PRO A 276 -23.95 21.94 -8.42
C PRO A 276 -22.56 21.73 -7.81
N ALA A 277 -22.28 22.26 -6.61
CA ALA A 277 -21.01 22.02 -5.93
C ALA A 277 -20.83 20.54 -5.55
N ARG A 278 -21.92 19.80 -5.30
CA ARG A 278 -21.90 18.35 -5.02
C ARG A 278 -21.37 17.55 -6.21
N GLY A 279 -21.55 18.05 -7.43
CA GLY A 279 -21.12 17.39 -8.65
C GLY A 279 -19.77 17.84 -9.20
N ARG A 280 -19.01 18.68 -8.48
CA ARG A 280 -17.74 19.23 -8.97
C ARG A 280 -16.60 18.97 -7.99
N ALA A 281 -15.46 18.59 -8.52
CA ALA A 281 -14.23 18.45 -7.74
C ALA A 281 -13.05 19.01 -8.53
N THR A 282 -12.11 19.65 -7.84
CA THR A 282 -10.88 20.18 -8.45
C THR A 282 -9.75 19.18 -8.30
N TRP A 283 -9.03 18.90 -9.40
CA TRP A 283 -7.84 18.06 -9.36
C TRP A 283 -6.69 18.82 -8.67
N THR A 284 -6.18 18.31 -7.56
CA THR A 284 -5.14 18.98 -6.76
C THR A 284 -3.72 18.57 -7.15
N GLY A 285 -3.57 17.43 -7.83
CA GLY A 285 -2.27 16.80 -8.08
C GLY A 285 -1.72 15.97 -6.91
N HIS A 286 -2.49 15.83 -5.81
CA HIS A 286 -2.07 15.02 -4.67
C HIS A 286 -2.11 13.51 -4.99
N ARG A 287 -1.06 12.77 -4.61
CA ARG A 287 -0.87 11.35 -5.01
C ARG A 287 -1.92 10.39 -4.45
N LEU A 288 -2.53 10.72 -3.32
CA LEU A 288 -3.51 9.86 -2.64
C LEU A 288 -4.94 10.41 -2.69
N ARG A 289 -5.06 11.74 -2.72
CA ARG A 289 -6.32 12.47 -2.55
C ARG A 289 -6.43 13.57 -3.60
N PRO A 290 -6.45 13.21 -4.87
CA PRO A 290 -6.32 14.18 -5.94
C PRO A 290 -7.59 15.03 -6.12
N LEU A 291 -8.71 14.74 -5.46
CA LEU A 291 -9.98 15.43 -5.68
C LEU A 291 -10.33 16.32 -4.50
N ARG A 292 -10.30 17.64 -4.68
CA ARG A 292 -10.91 18.59 -3.75
C ARG A 292 -12.39 18.74 -4.07
N TRP A 293 -13.27 18.32 -3.17
CA TRP A 293 -14.70 18.42 -3.42
C TRP A 293 -15.19 19.84 -3.21
N GLU A 294 -15.90 20.43 -4.19
CA GLU A 294 -16.34 21.83 -4.08
C GLU A 294 -17.41 22.05 -3.01
N TYR A 295 -18.10 21.01 -2.56
CA TYR A 295 -19.18 21.12 -1.58
C TYR A 295 -18.67 21.37 -0.15
N ASP A 296 -17.55 20.78 0.24
CA ASP A 296 -16.99 20.90 1.60
C ASP A 296 -15.51 21.34 1.65
N ASP A 297 -14.90 21.60 0.49
CA ASP A 297 -13.51 22.02 0.32
C ASP A 297 -12.47 20.98 0.81
N ALA A 298 -12.88 19.74 1.08
CA ALA A 298 -11.99 18.68 1.56
C ALA A 298 -11.40 17.84 0.40
N ASP A 299 -10.21 17.29 0.63
CA ASP A 299 -9.46 16.49 -0.33
C ASP A 299 -9.73 14.99 -0.13
N TYR A 300 -10.12 14.29 -1.19
CA TYR A 300 -10.54 12.89 -1.19
C TYR A 300 -9.83 12.04 -2.24
N ALA A 301 -9.72 10.74 -1.93
CA ALA A 301 -9.49 9.72 -2.95
C ALA A 301 -10.76 9.53 -3.83
N PRO A 302 -10.64 9.16 -5.12
CA PRO A 302 -11.80 9.04 -6.01
C PRO A 302 -12.90 8.11 -5.49
N THR A 303 -12.54 6.94 -4.94
CA THR A 303 -13.52 6.00 -4.38
C THR A 303 -14.20 6.56 -3.13
N SER A 304 -13.43 7.15 -2.23
CA SER A 304 -13.92 7.65 -0.95
C SER A 304 -14.89 8.81 -1.13
N LEU A 305 -14.62 9.69 -2.10
CA LEU A 305 -15.54 10.79 -2.41
C LEU A 305 -16.92 10.27 -2.86
N VAL A 306 -16.96 9.30 -3.78
CA VAL A 306 -18.24 8.73 -4.23
C VAL A 306 -18.96 8.00 -3.09
N LYS A 307 -18.24 7.27 -2.23
CA LYS A 307 -18.83 6.65 -1.04
C LYS A 307 -19.46 7.68 -0.11
N THR A 308 -18.76 8.79 0.14
CA THR A 308 -19.25 9.91 0.95
C THR A 308 -20.50 10.55 0.33
N MET A 309 -20.52 10.78 -0.99
CA MET A 309 -21.71 11.31 -1.68
C MET A 309 -22.92 10.40 -1.51
N VAL A 310 -22.75 9.08 -1.69
CA VAL A 310 -23.84 8.10 -1.53
C VAL A 310 -24.31 8.00 -0.09
N GLU A 311 -23.39 8.07 0.88
CA GLU A 311 -23.72 8.08 2.30
C GLU A 311 -24.54 9.32 2.67
N GLN A 312 -24.19 10.51 2.14
CA GLN A 312 -24.97 11.72 2.36
C GLN A 312 -26.36 11.67 1.71
N LEU A 313 -26.50 11.05 0.54
CA LEU A 313 -27.78 10.87 -0.13
C LEU A 313 -28.69 9.86 0.59
N THR A 314 -28.14 8.70 0.95
CA THR A 314 -28.95 7.52 1.34
C THR A 314 -28.90 7.22 2.84
N GLY A 315 -27.99 7.84 3.59
CA GLY A 315 -27.66 7.48 4.96
C GLY A 315 -26.90 6.15 5.10
N SER A 316 -26.55 5.48 3.99
CA SER A 316 -25.84 4.21 3.96
C SER A 316 -24.60 4.29 3.09
N ARG A 317 -23.42 4.03 3.68
CA ARG A 317 -22.15 4.05 2.95
C ARG A 317 -21.98 2.74 2.16
N PRO A 318 -21.78 2.80 0.83
CA PRO A 318 -21.68 1.59 0.02
C PRO A 318 -20.32 0.89 0.23
N ASN A 319 -20.37 -0.44 0.30
CA ASN A 319 -19.17 -1.27 0.51
C ASN A 319 -18.19 -1.21 -0.68
N THR A 320 -18.70 -1.24 -1.92
CA THR A 320 -17.88 -1.33 -3.14
C THR A 320 -18.22 -0.21 -4.11
N VAL A 321 -17.23 0.61 -4.49
CA VAL A 321 -17.37 1.66 -5.51
C VAL A 321 -16.08 1.79 -6.34
N TYR A 322 -16.24 1.96 -7.65
CA TYR A 322 -15.16 2.21 -8.61
C TYR A 322 -15.02 3.71 -8.88
N GLY A 323 -14.49 4.47 -7.91
CA GLY A 323 -14.56 5.94 -7.92
C GLY A 323 -13.99 6.62 -9.16
N THR A 324 -12.96 6.05 -9.79
CA THR A 324 -12.34 6.61 -11.00
C THR A 324 -13.28 6.72 -12.20
N ARG A 325 -14.34 5.92 -12.26
CA ARG A 325 -15.32 5.95 -13.37
C ARG A 325 -16.37 7.06 -13.25
N TYR A 326 -16.50 7.67 -12.07
CA TYR A 326 -17.54 8.66 -11.77
C TYR A 326 -17.08 10.09 -11.97
N TRP A 327 -15.79 10.33 -12.14
CA TRP A 327 -15.23 11.66 -12.31
C TRP A 327 -14.71 11.82 -13.72
N VAL A 328 -15.26 12.80 -14.45
CA VAL A 328 -14.94 13.04 -15.86
C VAL A 328 -14.32 14.41 -16.10
N ASP A 329 -13.46 14.51 -17.11
CA ASP A 329 -12.98 15.78 -17.63
C ASP A 329 -14.03 16.51 -18.48
N THR A 330 -13.68 17.67 -19.01
CA THR A 330 -14.53 18.48 -19.90
C THR A 330 -14.86 17.77 -21.22
N ALA A 331 -14.03 16.82 -21.64
CA ALA A 331 -14.25 15.98 -22.82
C ALA A 331 -15.11 14.74 -22.51
N GLY A 332 -15.52 14.54 -21.25
CA GLY A 332 -16.35 13.42 -20.81
C GLY A 332 -15.60 12.11 -20.57
N ARG A 333 -14.26 12.13 -20.57
CA ARG A 333 -13.41 10.98 -20.26
C ARG A 333 -13.30 10.80 -18.77
N ASP A 334 -13.50 9.59 -18.27
CA ASP A 334 -13.34 9.29 -16.85
C ASP A 334 -11.87 9.14 -16.44
N LEU A 335 -11.59 9.14 -15.13
CA LEU A 335 -10.22 9.02 -14.64
C LEU A 335 -9.56 7.69 -15.03
N ALA A 336 -10.32 6.61 -15.22
CA ALA A 336 -9.75 5.36 -15.69
C ALA A 336 -9.31 5.47 -17.16
N GLU A 337 -10.10 6.12 -18.01
CA GLU A 337 -9.74 6.41 -19.41
C GLU A 337 -8.54 7.37 -19.50
N LEU A 338 -8.51 8.42 -18.67
CA LEU A 338 -7.44 9.42 -18.63
C LEU A 338 -6.11 8.81 -18.19
N ALA A 339 -6.12 7.79 -17.33
CA ALA A 339 -4.93 7.07 -16.89
C ALA A 339 -4.26 6.25 -17.99
N GLU A 340 -4.99 5.87 -19.05
CA GLU A 340 -4.46 5.08 -20.17
C GLU A 340 -3.96 5.97 -21.33
N LEU A 341 -4.03 7.31 -21.19
CA LEU A 341 -3.54 8.22 -22.21
C LEU A 341 -2.00 8.22 -22.30
N PRO A 342 -1.42 8.38 -23.50
CA PRO A 342 0.01 8.56 -23.67
C PRO A 342 0.50 9.84 -22.96
N ALA A 343 1.75 9.81 -22.49
CA ALA A 343 2.38 10.96 -21.86
C ALA A 343 2.36 12.19 -22.78
N GLY A 344 1.94 13.35 -22.24
CA GLY A 344 1.86 14.60 -22.99
C GLY A 344 0.57 14.80 -23.79
N THR A 345 -0.44 13.93 -23.61
CA THR A 345 -1.77 14.13 -24.21
C THR A 345 -2.55 15.16 -23.39
N GLU A 346 -2.58 16.42 -23.82
CA GLU A 346 -3.35 17.45 -23.12
C GLU A 346 -4.86 17.20 -23.25
N SER A 347 -5.58 17.27 -22.13
CA SER A 347 -7.03 17.46 -22.17
C SER A 347 -7.34 18.85 -22.70
N ALA A 348 -8.09 18.92 -23.80
CA ALA A 348 -8.42 20.17 -24.47
C ALA A 348 -9.23 21.06 -23.51
N VAL A 349 -8.56 22.09 -22.98
CA VAL A 349 -9.21 23.15 -22.20
C VAL A 349 -9.97 24.01 -23.20
N ALA A 350 -11.28 23.82 -23.30
CA ALA A 350 -12.17 24.82 -23.88
C ALA A 350 -12.23 26.00 -22.90
N GLY A 351 -11.75 27.16 -23.36
CA GLY A 351 -11.75 28.41 -22.60
C GLY A 351 -13.12 29.04 -22.41
#